data_AF-Q56UF4-F1
#
_entry.id   AF-Q56UF4-F1
#
_cell.length_a   1.000
_cell.length_b   1.000
_cell.length_c   1.000
_cell.angle_alpha   90.00
_cell.angle_beta   90.00
_cell.angle_gamma   90.00
#
_symmetry.space_group_name_H-M   'P 1'
#
loop_
_entity.id
_entity.type
_entity.pdbx_description
1 polymer ?
#
loop_
_entity_poly.entity_id
_entity_poly.type
_entity_poly.pdbx_seq_one_letter_code
_entity_poly.pdbx_strand_id
1 'polypeptide(L)'
;KLICLNMAQYIQVVEDESDEPVEIPSEPDGTLLLTTLSAQFPGACGLKYRNPDSGAFRGIRLADGVLHPPDGVWGSYQYLAVFPKEN
;
A
#
# COMPACT_ATOMS: atom_id res chain seq x y z
N LYS A 1 13.97 -29.04 -2.63
CA LYS A 1 13.15 -28.24 -3.59
C LYS A 1 12.06 -27.54 -2.79
N LEU A 2 12.29 -26.32 -2.31
CA LEU A 2 11.19 -25.43 -1.96
C LEU A 2 11.55 -24.10 -2.60
N ILE A 3 11.00 -23.93 -3.81
CA ILE A 3 10.91 -22.65 -4.48
C ILE A 3 10.23 -21.70 -3.50
N CYS A 4 10.97 -20.74 -2.95
CA CYS A 4 10.38 -19.55 -2.36
C CYS A 4 9.70 -18.83 -3.52
N LEU A 5 8.49 -19.27 -3.90
CA LEU A 5 7.62 -18.47 -4.75
C LEU A 5 7.39 -17.20 -3.97
N ASN A 6 8.15 -16.17 -4.30
CA ASN A 6 7.83 -14.84 -3.87
C ASN A 6 6.58 -14.44 -4.64
N MET A 7 5.42 -14.84 -4.12
CA MET A 7 4.14 -14.52 -4.68
C MET A 7 4.01 -13.00 -4.59
N ALA A 8 4.03 -12.33 -5.75
CA ALA A 8 3.62 -10.93 -5.83
C ALA A 8 2.26 -10.84 -5.11
N GLN A 9 2.22 -10.08 -4.02
CA GLN A 9 1.00 -9.94 -3.23
C GLN A 9 0.20 -8.78 -3.78
N TYR A 10 -1.12 -8.94 -3.82
CA TYR A 10 -2.01 -7.85 -4.17
C TYR A 10 -2.39 -7.11 -2.89
N ILE A 11 -2.31 -5.79 -2.95
CA ILE A 11 -2.75 -4.92 -1.86
C ILE A 11 -4.02 -4.20 -2.26
N GLN A 12 -4.96 -4.06 -1.33
CA GLN A 12 -6.19 -3.32 -1.59
C GLN A 12 -5.99 -1.85 -1.21
N VAL A 13 -6.06 -0.98 -2.21
CA VAL A 13 -5.93 0.46 -2.04
C VAL A 13 -7.22 1.16 -2.44
N VAL A 14 -7.68 2.10 -1.63
CA VAL A 14 -8.77 3.02 -1.91
C VAL A 14 -8.29 4.46 -1.81
N GLU A 15 -8.97 5.37 -2.48
CA GLU A 15 -8.80 6.81 -2.25
C GLU A 15 -9.62 7.26 -1.02
N ASP A 16 -10.85 6.75 -0.91
CA ASP A 16 -11.80 7.07 0.16
C ASP A 16 -12.37 5.78 0.77
N GLU A 17 -12.71 5.79 2.07
CA GLU A 17 -13.32 4.61 2.74
C GLU A 17 -14.66 4.19 2.10
N SER A 18 -15.30 5.08 1.32
CA SER A 18 -16.55 4.81 0.61
C SER A 18 -16.37 4.27 -0.82
N ASP A 19 -15.15 4.23 -1.36
CA ASP A 19 -14.87 3.82 -2.74
C ASP A 19 -14.52 2.33 -2.86
N GLU A 20 -14.52 1.79 -4.09
CA GLU A 20 -14.20 0.38 -4.32
C GLU A 20 -12.68 0.14 -4.23
N PRO A 21 -12.23 -0.89 -3.47
CA PRO A 21 -10.80 -1.19 -3.37
C PRO A 21 -10.22 -1.66 -4.70
N VAL A 22 -9.11 -1.03 -5.09
CA VAL A 22 -8.31 -1.41 -6.24
C VAL A 22 -7.16 -2.29 -5.78
N GLU A 23 -7.00 -3.45 -6.43
CA GLU A 23 -5.91 -4.37 -6.15
C GLU A 23 -4.64 -3.95 -6.91
N ILE A 24 -3.61 -3.56 -6.16
CA ILE A 24 -2.31 -3.14 -6.70
C ILE A 24 -1.28 -4.26 -6.50
N PRO A 25 -0.56 -4.68 -7.55
CA PRO A 25 0.49 -5.69 -7.41
C PRO A 25 1.71 -5.12 -6.68
N SER A 26 2.23 -5.89 -5.72
CA SER A 26 3.52 -5.64 -5.06
C SER A 26 4.66 -6.38 -5.75
N GLU A 27 5.86 -5.91 -5.49
CA GLU A 27 7.11 -6.46 -6.02
C GLU A 27 7.41 -7.84 -5.42
N PRO A 28 8.27 -8.63 -6.08
CA PRO A 28 8.77 -9.89 -5.56
C PRO A 28 9.71 -9.73 -4.35
N ASP A 29 9.86 -8.56 -3.75
CA ASP A 29 10.50 -8.37 -2.44
C ASP A 29 9.45 -8.16 -1.32
N GLY A 30 8.17 -8.08 -1.69
CA GLY A 30 7.08 -7.70 -0.79
C GLY A 30 6.94 -6.19 -0.63
N THR A 31 7.78 -5.37 -1.25
CA THR A 31 7.62 -3.91 -1.30
C THR A 31 6.63 -3.48 -2.38
N LEU A 32 6.12 -2.25 -2.29
CA LEU A 32 5.26 -1.67 -3.33
C LEU A 32 5.93 -0.41 -3.89
N LEU A 33 6.01 -0.30 -5.21
CA LEU A 33 6.55 0.91 -5.82
C LEU A 33 5.52 2.03 -5.78
N LEU A 34 5.96 3.23 -5.40
CA LEU A 34 5.13 4.43 -5.47
C LEU A 34 4.67 4.69 -6.90
N THR A 35 5.51 4.40 -7.90
CA THR A 35 5.14 4.55 -9.31
C THR A 35 3.95 3.67 -9.71
N THR A 36 3.88 2.43 -9.21
CA THR A 36 2.75 1.52 -9.44
C THR A 36 1.49 2.05 -8.77
N LEU A 37 1.61 2.60 -7.55
CA LEU A 37 0.51 3.28 -6.88
C LEU A 37 0.04 4.50 -7.68
N SER A 38 0.97 5.37 -8.09
CA SER A 38 0.69 6.59 -8.85
C SER A 38 0.06 6.32 -10.23
N ALA A 39 0.27 5.12 -10.78
CA ALA A 39 -0.32 4.71 -12.05
C ALA A 39 -1.84 4.52 -11.96
N GLN A 40 -2.36 4.10 -10.79
CA GLN A 40 -3.80 4.00 -10.53
C GLN A 40 -4.34 5.24 -9.80
N PHE A 41 -3.54 5.78 -8.87
CA PHE A 41 -3.87 6.94 -8.05
C PHE A 41 -2.95 8.12 -8.39
N PRO A 42 -3.25 8.89 -9.45
CA PRO A 42 -2.39 9.98 -9.87
C PRO A 42 -2.23 11.02 -8.77
N GLY A 43 -0.98 11.34 -8.40
CA GLY A 43 -0.67 12.28 -7.33
C GLY A 43 -0.56 11.66 -5.94
N ALA A 44 -0.78 10.35 -5.80
CA ALA A 44 -0.51 9.65 -4.54
C ALA A 44 0.98 9.78 -4.17
N CYS A 45 1.26 10.26 -2.97
CA CYS A 45 2.59 10.43 -2.41
C CYS A 45 2.87 9.50 -1.23
N GLY A 46 1.89 8.69 -0.81
CA GLY A 46 2.06 7.74 0.26
C GLY A 46 0.86 6.83 0.44
N LEU A 47 0.95 5.97 1.45
CA LEU A 47 -0.07 5.00 1.82
C LEU A 47 -0.25 5.02 3.35
N LYS A 48 -1.47 4.83 3.80
CA LYS A 48 -1.82 4.64 5.22
C LYS A 48 -2.90 3.57 5.31
N TYR A 49 -3.08 2.95 6.47
CA TYR A 49 -4.22 2.06 6.69
C TYR A 49 -4.81 2.32 8.08
N ARG A 50 -6.07 1.96 8.28
CA ARG A 50 -6.70 2.03 9.60
C ARG A 50 -6.41 0.74 10.36
N ASN A 51 -5.80 0.84 11.54
CA ASN A 51 -5.60 -0.31 12.39
C ASN A 51 -6.94 -0.73 13.01
N PRO A 52 -7.47 -1.95 12.77
CA PRO A 52 -8.76 -2.37 13.32
C PRO A 52 -8.74 -2.50 14.85
N ASP A 53 -7.58 -2.77 15.44
CA ASP A 53 -7.41 -2.90 16.89
C ASP A 53 -7.43 -1.54 17.61
N SER A 54 -6.61 -0.59 17.14
CA SER A 54 -6.46 0.71 17.82
C SER A 54 -7.34 1.83 17.23
N GLY A 55 -7.98 1.61 16.08
CA GLY A 55 -8.78 2.61 15.34
C GLY A 55 -7.99 3.76 14.71
N ALA A 56 -6.69 3.87 15.01
CA ALA A 56 -5.80 4.90 14.49
C ALA A 56 -5.31 4.61 13.07
N PHE A 57 -5.00 5.67 12.32
CA PHE A 57 -4.33 5.54 11.03
C PHE A 57 -2.84 5.26 11.24
N ARG A 58 -2.34 4.20 10.61
CA ARG A 58 -0.92 3.86 10.53
C ARG A 58 -0.40 4.22 9.14
N GLY A 59 0.63 5.07 9.10
CA GLY A 59 1.33 5.41 7.87
C GLY A 59 2.28 4.30 7.44
N ILE A 60 2.41 4.13 6.13
CA ILE A 60 3.35 3.18 5.53
C ILE A 60 4.67 3.87 5.27
N ARG A 61 5.77 3.17 5.55
CA ARG A 61 7.11 3.70 5.35
C ARG A 61 7.38 3.84 3.85
N LEU A 62 7.58 5.07 3.41
CA LEU A 62 8.08 5.40 2.08
C LEU A 62 9.58 5.71 2.16
N ALA A 63 10.40 5.01 1.38
CA ALA A 63 11.83 5.27 1.24
C ALA A 63 12.22 5.13 -0.23
N ASP A 64 12.85 6.15 -0.81
CA ASP A 64 13.32 6.15 -2.21
C ASP A 64 12.22 5.81 -3.25
N GLY A 65 10.97 6.21 -3.00
CA GLY A 65 9.84 5.85 -3.87
C GLY A 65 9.36 4.41 -3.71
N VAL A 66 9.82 3.70 -2.70
CA VAL A 66 9.43 2.33 -2.35
C VAL A 66 8.68 2.34 -1.02
N LEU A 67 7.50 1.74 -1.00
CA LEU A 67 6.68 1.56 0.19
C LEU A 67 6.96 0.19 0.78
N HIS A 68 7.28 0.17 2.07
CA HIS A 68 7.61 -1.05 2.79
C HIS A 68 6.41 -1.53 3.62
N PRO A 69 6.05 -2.81 3.53
CA PRO A 69 4.93 -3.36 4.29
C PRO A 69 5.18 -3.26 5.80
N PRO A 70 4.12 -3.04 6.60
CA PRO A 70 4.21 -3.15 8.06
C PRO A 70 4.50 -4.61 8.43
N ASP A 71 5.41 -4.86 9.39
CA ASP A 71 5.78 -6.22 9.83
C ASP A 71 6.24 -7.18 8.71
N GLY A 72 6.66 -6.64 7.56
CA GLY A 72 7.15 -7.41 6.42
C GLY A 72 6.06 -7.98 5.51
N VAL A 73 4.77 -7.81 5.83
CA VAL A 73 3.65 -8.27 5.00
C VAL A 73 2.50 -7.26 4.95
N TRP A 74 1.90 -7.07 3.78
CA TRP A 74 0.77 -6.14 3.64
C TRP A 74 -0.52 -6.64 4.30
N GLY A 75 -0.68 -7.95 4.49
CA GLY A 75 -1.90 -8.53 5.04
C GLY A 75 -3.14 -8.24 4.20
N SER A 76 -4.32 -8.41 4.79
CA SER A 76 -5.63 -8.16 4.16
C SER A 76 -6.27 -6.88 4.67
N TYR A 77 -5.47 -5.81 4.79
CA TYR A 77 -5.95 -4.50 5.22
C TYR A 77 -6.32 -3.65 4.01
N GLN A 78 -7.32 -2.78 4.19
CA GLN A 78 -7.65 -1.75 3.22
C GLN A 78 -6.73 -0.55 3.46
N TYR A 79 -5.96 -0.20 2.46
CA TYR A 79 -5.05 0.94 2.50
C TYR A 79 -5.66 2.15 1.81
N LEU A 80 -5.42 3.33 2.37
CA LEU A 80 -5.80 4.61 1.80
C LEU A 80 -4.59 5.28 1.15
N ALA A 81 -4.75 5.69 -0.11
CA ALA A 81 -3.79 6.55 -0.78
C ALA A 81 -3.72 7.91 -0.08
N VAL A 82 -2.51 8.42 0.10
CA VAL A 82 -2.25 9.74 0.67
C VAL A 82 -1.82 10.67 -0.44
N PHE A 83 -2.49 11.81 -0.56
CA PHE A 83 -2.21 12.83 -1.56
C PHE A 83 -1.61 14.06 -0.86
N PRO A 84 -0.69 14.79 -1.53
CA PRO A 84 -0.20 16.05 -1.01
C PRO A 84 -1.39 17.03 -0.90
N LYS A 85 -1.51 17.70 0.24
CA LYS A 85 -2.41 18.85 0.33
C LYS A 85 -1.75 20.00 -0.43
N GLU A 86 -2.39 20.49 -1.50
CA GLU A 86 -2.02 21.78 -2.07
C GLU A 86 -2.11 22.84 -0.96
N ASN A 87 -1.02 23.57 -0.76
CA ASN A 87 -0.90 24.65 0.23
C ASN A 87 -0.74 25.98 -0.49
#